data_AF-A0A1X6PDY3-F1
#
_entry.id   AF-A0A1X6PDY3-F1
#
_cell.length_a   1.000
_cell.length_b   1.000
_cell.length_c   1.000
_cell.angle_alpha   90.00
_cell.angle_beta   90.00
_cell.angle_gamma   90.00
#
_symmetry.space_group_name_H-M   'P 1'
#
loop_
_entity.id
_entity.type
_entity.pdbx_description
1 polymer ?
#
loop_
_entity_poly.entity_id
_entity_poly.type
_entity_poly.pdbx_seq_one_letter_code
_entity_poly.pdbx_strand_id
1 'polypeptide(L)'
;MKCARKATRCCYCDSSRSTSCSHVLQTRALRQSDAARRPTRVPARAGDSKPRYTSVSQQPISFFNCKRSIFVDVDVFDHARRKQPYTIPAPTHCDKCGAARGAAESKPAPEGTMLSHMGFGTMILDGYKCASCNVRVCVDGREDGIVILSPATAATASLVRHFCQDVSVEGDPFTKVFRS
;
A
#
# COMPACT_ATOMS: atom_id res chain seq x y z
N MET A 1 -25.30 -24.69 25.37
CA MET A 1 -23.91 -24.39 24.94
C MET A 1 -23.83 -22.97 24.40
N LYS A 2 -23.18 -22.04 25.12
CA LYS A 2 -22.96 -20.67 24.65
C LYS A 2 -21.79 -20.70 23.65
N CYS A 3 -22.09 -20.60 22.36
CA CYS A 3 -21.08 -20.56 21.31
C CYS A 3 -20.33 -19.22 21.39
N ALA A 4 -19.08 -19.23 21.84
CA ALA A 4 -18.25 -18.03 21.88
C ALA A 4 -17.93 -17.59 20.44
N ARG A 5 -18.71 -16.64 19.90
CA ARG A 5 -18.35 -15.94 18.66
C ARG A 5 -16.98 -15.31 18.85
N LYS A 6 -15.98 -15.69 18.04
CA LYS A 6 -14.65 -15.05 18.03
C LYS A 6 -14.85 -13.54 17.90
N ALA A 7 -14.53 -12.80 18.96
CA ALA A 7 -14.66 -11.35 18.98
C ALA A 7 -13.76 -10.75 17.91
N THR A 8 -14.35 -10.12 16.91
CA THR A 8 -13.64 -9.38 15.87
C THR A 8 -13.17 -8.07 16.49
N ARG A 9 -11.85 -7.91 16.65
CA ARG A 9 -11.25 -6.65 17.07
C ARG A 9 -11.14 -5.71 15.88
N CYS A 10 -11.46 -4.44 16.09
CA CYS A 10 -11.18 -3.39 15.12
C CYS A 10 -9.67 -3.19 15.01
N CYS A 11 -9.15 -3.01 13.80
CA CYS A 11 -7.74 -2.70 13.55
C CYS A 11 -7.39 -1.21 13.71
N TYR A 12 -8.41 -0.35 13.91
CA TYR A 12 -8.26 1.11 14.00
C TYR A 12 -8.44 1.66 15.41
N CYS A 13 -9.03 0.89 16.32
CA CYS A 13 -9.25 1.33 17.69
C CYS A 13 -9.16 0.16 18.67
N ASP A 14 -8.33 0.32 19.70
CA ASP A 14 -8.08 -0.67 20.77
C ASP A 14 -9.16 -0.60 21.88
N SER A 15 -10.02 0.41 21.83
CA SER A 15 -10.96 0.80 22.89
C SER A 15 -12.29 0.03 22.93
N SER A 16 -12.49 -0.99 22.10
CA SER A 16 -13.73 -1.76 22.17
C SER A 16 -13.53 -3.26 21.95
N ARG A 17 -13.76 -4.05 23.01
CA ARG A 17 -14.20 -5.44 22.87
C ARG A 17 -15.63 -5.44 22.32
N SER A 18 -15.84 -5.03 21.08
CA SER A 18 -17.17 -5.18 20.50
C SER A 18 -17.10 -5.18 18.98
N THR A 19 -17.78 -6.16 18.42
CA THR A 19 -18.14 -6.29 17.01
C THR A 19 -19.09 -5.19 16.53
N SER A 20 -19.11 -4.04 17.21
CA SER A 20 -20.10 -2.97 17.10
C SER A 20 -19.47 -1.59 16.93
N CYS A 21 -18.14 -1.47 16.84
CA CYS A 21 -17.57 -0.18 16.48
C CYS A 21 -17.96 0.17 15.04
N SER A 22 -18.16 1.45 14.77
CA SER A 22 -18.52 1.97 13.44
C SER A 22 -17.61 1.42 12.35
N HIS A 23 -16.30 1.37 12.59
CA HIS A 23 -15.32 0.81 11.66
C HIS A 23 -15.58 -0.68 11.33
N VAL A 24 -15.97 -1.50 12.30
CA VAL A 24 -16.29 -2.93 12.06
C VAL A 24 -17.63 -3.08 11.34
N LEU A 25 -18.61 -2.22 11.63
CA LEU A 25 -19.91 -2.25 10.97
C LEU A 25 -19.82 -1.80 9.49
N GLN A 26 -19.08 -0.72 9.22
CA GLN A 26 -18.90 -0.16 7.88
C GLN A 26 -18.05 -1.07 6.98
N THR A 27 -17.02 -1.72 7.53
CA THR A 27 -16.16 -2.62 6.74
C THR A 27 -16.67 -4.06 6.67
N ARG A 28 -17.82 -4.37 7.28
CA ARG A 28 -18.34 -5.75 7.36
C ARG A 28 -18.68 -6.33 6.00
N ALA A 29 -19.25 -5.53 5.11
CA ALA A 29 -19.64 -5.94 3.76
C ALA A 29 -18.42 -6.19 2.86
N LEU A 30 -17.35 -5.42 3.04
CA LEU A 30 -16.09 -5.60 2.31
C LEU A 30 -15.38 -6.92 2.64
N ARG A 31 -15.69 -7.55 3.79
CA ARG A 31 -15.19 -8.89 4.16
C ARG A 31 -16.05 -10.03 3.60
N GLN A 32 -17.25 -9.76 3.08
CA GLN A 32 -18.12 -10.79 2.54
C GLN A 32 -17.65 -11.31 1.18
N SER A 33 -16.73 -10.61 0.48
CA SER A 33 -16.15 -11.09 -0.78
C SER A 33 -15.22 -12.30 -0.61
N ASP A 34 -14.76 -12.61 0.61
CA ASP A 34 -13.98 -13.83 0.90
C ASP A 34 -14.85 -15.07 1.17
N ALA A 35 -16.18 -14.93 1.23
CA ALA A 35 -17.08 -16.02 1.60
C ALA A 35 -17.23 -17.13 0.54
N ALA A 36 -16.70 -16.95 -0.67
CA ALA A 36 -16.76 -17.96 -1.73
C ALA A 36 -15.57 -18.93 -1.74
N ARG A 37 -14.52 -18.71 -0.94
CA ARG A 37 -13.38 -19.64 -0.92
C ARG A 37 -13.59 -20.71 0.15
N ARG A 38 -14.12 -21.86 -0.28
CA ARG A 38 -14.16 -23.12 0.49
C ARG A 38 -12.87 -23.29 1.32
N PRO A 39 -12.96 -23.51 2.65
CA PRO A 39 -11.77 -23.76 3.44
C PRO A 39 -11.31 -25.21 3.21
N THR A 40 -10.27 -25.40 2.43
CA THR A 40 -9.50 -26.65 2.46
C THR A 40 -8.88 -26.77 3.85
N ARG A 41 -9.36 -27.76 4.60
CA ARG A 41 -8.95 -28.07 5.97
C ARG A 41 -7.52 -28.59 5.96
N VAL A 42 -6.53 -27.72 6.21
CA VAL A 42 -5.14 -28.12 6.47
C VAL A 42 -4.97 -28.25 7.98
N PRO A 43 -4.46 -29.37 8.51
CA PRO A 43 -4.35 -29.59 9.95
C PRO A 43 -3.32 -28.63 10.56
N ALA A 44 -3.69 -28.04 11.69
CA ALA A 44 -2.85 -27.16 12.47
C ALA A 44 -1.56 -27.87 12.92
N ARG A 45 -0.41 -27.40 12.40
CA ARG A 45 0.88 -27.60 13.04
C ARG A 45 1.59 -26.25 13.18
N ALA A 46 2.31 -26.16 14.29
CA ALA A 46 2.91 -25.00 14.92
C ALA A 46 3.66 -24.04 13.99
N GLY A 47 3.61 -22.74 14.33
CA GLY A 47 4.39 -21.67 13.71
C GLY A 47 3.50 -20.64 13.05
N ASP A 48 3.09 -19.64 13.82
CA ASP A 48 2.31 -18.47 13.40
C ASP A 48 3.12 -17.65 12.37
N SER A 49 3.11 -18.10 11.12
CA SER A 49 3.69 -17.41 9.96
C SER A 49 2.56 -17.12 8.98
N LYS A 50 1.59 -16.33 9.42
CA LYS A 50 0.75 -15.60 8.46
C LYS A 50 1.73 -14.82 7.57
N PRO A 51 1.61 -14.86 6.24
CA PRO A 51 2.40 -13.99 5.39
C PRO A 51 2.08 -12.57 5.83
N ARG A 52 3.03 -11.90 6.49
CA ARG A 52 2.98 -10.46 6.66
C ARG A 52 3.03 -9.95 5.22
N TYR A 53 1.92 -9.49 4.68
CA TYR A 53 1.94 -8.62 3.51
C TYR A 53 2.67 -7.34 3.97
N THR A 54 4.00 -7.37 3.96
CA THR A 54 4.82 -6.20 4.20
C THR A 54 4.78 -5.41 2.90
N SER A 55 4.10 -4.26 2.93
CA SER A 55 4.17 -3.27 1.86
C SER A 55 5.63 -2.93 1.52
N VAL A 56 5.90 -2.43 0.32
CA VAL A 56 7.25 -1.92 0.02
C VAL A 56 7.52 -0.65 0.85
N SER A 57 6.55 0.25 0.92
CA SER A 57 6.58 1.37 1.87
C SER A 57 6.39 0.88 3.29
N GLN A 58 7.37 1.14 4.14
CA GLN A 58 7.38 0.80 5.56
C GLN A 58 7.37 2.06 6.45
N GLN A 59 7.72 3.22 5.90
CA GLN A 59 7.76 4.45 6.68
C GLN A 59 6.36 5.06 6.89
N PRO A 60 6.12 5.72 8.04
CA PRO A 60 4.85 6.38 8.31
C PRO A 60 4.61 7.53 7.33
N ILE A 61 3.38 7.62 6.86
CA ILE A 61 2.93 8.71 5.98
C ILE A 61 2.40 9.84 6.86
N SER A 62 2.87 11.07 6.64
CA SER A 62 2.30 12.26 7.30
C SER A 62 0.82 12.42 6.94
N PHE A 63 0.00 12.91 7.87
CA PHE A 63 -1.43 13.21 7.61
C PHE A 63 -1.65 14.42 6.69
N PHE A 64 -0.64 15.29 6.54
CA PHE A 64 -0.76 16.52 5.77
C PHE A 64 -0.08 16.41 4.42
N ASN A 65 -0.72 17.01 3.41
CA ASN A 65 -0.12 17.17 2.10
C ASN A 65 1.01 18.20 2.15
N CYS A 66 2.15 17.84 1.58
CA CYS A 66 3.21 18.78 1.27
C CYS A 66 3.12 19.16 -0.22
N LYS A 67 3.75 20.28 -0.59
CA LYS A 67 3.81 20.74 -1.99
C LYS A 67 4.29 19.63 -2.94
N ARG A 68 5.29 18.84 -2.50
CA ARG A 68 5.83 17.71 -3.26
C ARG A 68 4.78 16.64 -3.56
N SER A 69 4.00 16.20 -2.56
CA SER A 69 3.00 15.14 -2.80
C SER A 69 1.88 15.57 -3.75
N ILE A 70 1.57 16.85 -3.81
CA ILE A 70 0.59 17.39 -4.77
C ILE A 70 1.20 17.38 -6.18
N PHE A 71 2.44 17.83 -6.33
CA PHE A 71 3.11 17.82 -7.63
C PHE A 71 3.32 16.41 -8.18
N VAL A 72 3.68 15.45 -7.34
CA VAL A 72 3.82 14.05 -7.75
C VAL A 72 2.47 13.49 -8.22
N ASP A 73 1.37 13.86 -7.57
CA ASP A 73 0.03 13.44 -8.00
C ASP A 73 -0.33 13.97 -9.39
N VAL A 74 -0.02 15.24 -9.65
CA VAL A 74 -0.19 15.87 -10.98
C VAL A 74 0.73 15.24 -12.02
N ASP A 75 1.99 14.97 -11.67
CA ASP A 75 2.97 14.39 -12.60
C ASP A 75 2.61 12.95 -12.99
N VAL A 76 2.18 12.13 -12.02
CA VAL A 76 1.64 10.78 -12.28
C VAL A 76 0.44 10.85 -13.23
N PHE A 77 -0.44 11.84 -13.03
CA PHE A 77 -1.58 12.04 -13.93
C PHE A 77 -1.16 12.47 -15.33
N ASP A 78 -0.18 13.37 -15.46
CA ASP A 78 0.35 13.80 -16.75
C ASP A 78 0.99 12.63 -17.51
N HIS A 79 1.70 11.73 -16.82
CA HIS A 79 2.21 10.48 -17.39
C HIS A 79 1.07 9.57 -17.87
N ALA A 80 0.04 9.38 -17.05
CA ALA A 80 -1.14 8.59 -17.42
C ALA A 80 -1.84 9.18 -18.66
N ARG A 81 -2.01 10.50 -18.73
CA ARG A 81 -2.61 11.20 -19.88
C ARG A 81 -1.79 11.01 -21.16
N ARG A 82 -0.47 10.99 -21.06
CA ARG A 82 0.45 10.74 -22.17
C ARG A 82 0.60 9.25 -22.52
N LYS A 83 -0.06 8.35 -21.77
CA LYS A 83 0.10 6.89 -21.86
C LYS A 83 1.55 6.44 -21.68
N GLN A 84 2.29 7.15 -20.84
CA GLN A 84 3.67 6.84 -20.50
C GLN A 84 3.73 6.25 -19.08
N PRO A 85 4.57 5.23 -18.84
CA PRO A 85 4.74 4.69 -17.50
C PRO A 85 5.46 5.70 -16.61
N TYR A 86 5.01 5.81 -15.36
CA TYR A 86 5.69 6.57 -14.33
C TYR A 86 6.78 5.70 -13.68
N THR A 87 8.05 6.04 -13.89
CA THR A 87 9.17 5.28 -13.33
C THR A 87 9.53 5.79 -11.94
N ILE A 88 9.45 4.90 -10.95
CA ILE A 88 9.92 5.15 -9.60
C ILE A 88 11.39 4.71 -9.54
N PRO A 89 12.36 5.64 -9.40
CA PRO A 89 13.77 5.32 -9.50
C PRO A 89 14.26 4.49 -8.31
N ALA A 90 15.31 3.70 -8.53
CA ALA A 90 15.99 2.98 -7.46
C ALA A 90 16.78 3.96 -6.54
N PRO A 91 16.93 3.65 -5.23
CA PRO A 91 17.65 4.52 -4.32
C PRO A 91 19.16 4.52 -4.61
N THR A 92 19.85 5.57 -4.18
CA THR A 92 21.31 5.69 -4.31
C THR A 92 22.08 4.94 -3.23
N HIS A 93 21.41 4.58 -2.12
CA HIS A 93 21.98 3.88 -0.97
C HIS A 93 21.08 2.72 -0.54
N CYS A 94 21.69 1.65 -0.02
CA CYS A 94 20.95 0.53 0.55
C CYS A 94 20.35 0.91 1.90
N ASP A 95 19.03 0.74 2.05
CA ASP A 95 18.30 0.96 3.30
C ASP A 95 18.68 -0.02 4.42
N LYS A 96 19.22 -1.20 4.07
CA LYS A 96 19.62 -2.23 5.05
C LYS A 96 21.03 -2.05 5.59
N CYS A 97 22.01 -1.79 4.73
CA CYS A 97 23.43 -1.75 5.13
C CYS A 97 24.10 -0.39 4.91
N GLY A 98 23.42 0.60 4.35
CA GLY A 98 23.97 1.94 4.10
C GLY A 98 24.96 2.02 2.94
N ALA A 99 25.32 0.89 2.32
CA ALA A 99 26.25 0.89 1.20
C ALA A 99 25.70 1.67 0.00
N ALA A 100 26.56 2.46 -0.64
CA ALA A 100 26.24 3.13 -1.89
C ALA A 100 25.91 2.10 -2.98
N ARG A 101 25.00 2.46 -3.89
CA ARG A 101 24.59 1.62 -5.03
C ARG A 101 25.79 1.22 -5.90
N GLY A 102 26.75 2.13 -6.10
CA GLY A 102 27.91 1.92 -6.96
C GLY A 102 27.50 1.57 -8.40
N ALA A 103 28.19 0.61 -9.01
CA ALA A 103 27.93 0.13 -10.37
C ALA A 103 26.81 -0.93 -10.47
N ALA A 104 25.98 -1.10 -9.43
CA ALA A 104 24.91 -2.08 -9.46
C ALA A 104 23.83 -1.73 -10.50
N GLU A 105 23.62 -2.64 -11.45
CA GLU A 105 22.63 -2.49 -12.51
C GLU A 105 21.20 -2.35 -11.95
N SER A 106 20.40 -1.50 -12.60
CA SER A 106 18.97 -1.42 -12.29
C SER A 106 18.29 -2.66 -12.85
N LYS A 107 17.44 -3.29 -12.03
CA LYS A 107 16.55 -4.37 -12.44
C LYS A 107 15.11 -3.91 -12.21
N PRO A 108 14.48 -3.21 -13.18
CA PRO A 108 13.10 -2.79 -13.08
C PRO A 108 12.18 -3.99 -12.81
N ALA A 109 11.13 -3.76 -12.02
CA ALA A 109 10.01 -4.67 -11.91
C ALA A 109 9.16 -4.63 -13.19
N PRO A 110 8.32 -5.66 -13.44
CA PRO A 110 7.30 -5.59 -14.47
C PRO A 110 6.39 -4.38 -14.28
N GLU A 111 5.74 -3.95 -15.36
CA GLU A 111 4.76 -2.86 -15.32
C GLU A 111 3.67 -3.15 -14.28
N GLY A 112 3.39 -2.13 -13.47
CA GLY A 112 2.36 -2.15 -12.45
C GLY A 112 1.35 -1.03 -12.64
N THR A 113 0.42 -0.95 -11.69
CA THR A 113 -0.62 0.10 -11.66
C THR A 113 -0.30 1.14 -10.60
N MET A 114 -0.35 2.41 -10.99
CA MET A 114 -0.28 3.58 -10.12
C MET A 114 -1.65 4.22 -9.99
N LEU A 115 -2.06 4.54 -8.77
CA LEU A 115 -3.28 5.31 -8.50
C LEU A 115 -2.95 6.76 -8.14
N SER A 116 -3.69 7.70 -8.73
CA SER A 116 -3.68 9.13 -8.41
C SER A 116 -5.11 9.63 -8.21
N HIS A 117 -5.31 10.88 -7.77
CA HIS A 117 -6.67 11.45 -7.66
C HIS A 117 -7.45 11.43 -8.97
N MET A 118 -6.74 11.52 -10.09
CA MET A 118 -7.34 11.67 -11.41
C MET A 118 -7.44 10.34 -12.17
N GLY A 119 -7.05 9.22 -11.55
CA GLY A 119 -7.26 7.88 -12.08
C GLY A 119 -6.03 6.99 -12.05
N PHE A 120 -6.03 6.01 -12.95
CA PHE A 120 -5.02 4.94 -13.04
C PHE A 120 -3.98 5.25 -14.11
N GLY A 121 -2.71 4.98 -13.80
CA GLY A 121 -1.59 5.03 -14.73
C GLY A 121 -0.72 3.78 -14.62
N THR A 122 0.18 3.59 -15.58
CA THR A 122 1.20 2.52 -15.52
C THR A 122 2.38 3.01 -14.69
N MET A 123 2.99 2.13 -13.89
CA MET A 123 4.25 2.40 -13.19
C MET A 123 5.32 1.35 -13.48
N ILE A 124 6.58 1.75 -13.30
CA ILE A 124 7.73 0.85 -13.28
C ILE A 124 8.49 1.12 -11.98
N LEU A 125 8.65 0.10 -11.13
CA LEU A 125 9.46 0.21 -9.92
C LEU A 125 10.88 -0.26 -10.20
N ASP A 126 11.83 0.67 -10.20
CA ASP A 126 13.24 0.34 -10.26
C ASP A 126 13.77 -0.17 -8.91
N GLY A 127 14.70 -1.11 -8.99
CA GLY A 127 15.43 -1.63 -7.84
C GLY A 127 16.71 -2.30 -8.28
N TYR A 128 17.63 -2.51 -7.36
CA TYR A 128 18.92 -3.15 -7.65
C TYR A 128 19.24 -4.20 -6.59
N LYS A 129 20.17 -5.11 -6.89
CA LYS A 129 20.72 -6.02 -5.89
C LYS A 129 21.94 -5.35 -5.26
N CYS A 130 21.91 -5.12 -3.94
CA CYS A 130 23.04 -4.53 -3.25
C CYS A 130 24.24 -5.48 -3.28
N ALA A 131 25.42 -4.99 -3.68
CA ALA A 131 26.63 -5.81 -3.75
C ALA A 131 27.11 -6.27 -2.36
N SER A 132 26.92 -5.45 -1.31
CA SER A 132 27.42 -5.75 0.04
C SER A 132 26.55 -6.76 0.78
N CYS A 133 25.22 -6.60 0.76
CA CYS A 133 24.30 -7.45 1.53
C CYS A 133 23.49 -8.43 0.65
N ASN A 134 23.63 -8.39 -0.67
CA ASN A 134 22.92 -9.24 -1.63
C ASN A 134 21.38 -9.16 -1.61
N VAL A 135 20.81 -8.19 -0.88
CA VAL A 135 19.36 -7.95 -0.82
C VAL A 135 18.91 -7.09 -2.01
N ARG A 136 17.71 -7.34 -2.53
CA ARG A 136 17.07 -6.45 -3.50
C ARG A 136 16.57 -5.20 -2.78
N VAL A 137 17.03 -4.05 -3.23
CA VAL A 137 16.71 -2.73 -2.69
C VAL A 137 15.82 -2.00 -3.70
N CYS A 138 14.76 -1.39 -3.20
CA CYS A 138 13.89 -0.46 -3.92
C CYS A 138 13.57 0.72 -2.99
N VAL A 139 13.11 1.84 -3.54
CA VAL A 139 12.76 2.98 -2.70
C VAL A 139 11.54 2.65 -1.83
N ASP A 140 11.48 3.27 -0.65
CA ASP A 140 10.29 3.23 0.20
C ASP A 140 9.13 4.03 -0.41
N GLY A 141 9.42 5.10 -1.15
CA GLY A 141 8.43 5.96 -1.81
C GLY A 141 7.95 7.14 -0.96
N ARG A 142 8.11 7.14 0.38
CA ARG A 142 7.71 8.29 1.23
C ARG A 142 8.36 9.59 0.78
N GLU A 143 9.65 9.56 0.50
CA GLU A 143 10.39 10.72 0.00
C GLU A 143 10.08 11.06 -1.46
N ASP A 144 9.43 10.16 -2.18
CA ASP A 144 8.96 10.39 -3.54
C ASP A 144 7.49 10.82 -3.57
N GLY A 145 6.83 10.95 -2.41
CA GLY A 145 5.40 11.26 -2.35
C GLY A 145 4.50 10.13 -2.85
N ILE A 146 4.98 8.88 -2.78
CA ILE A 146 4.33 7.67 -3.29
C ILE A 146 4.24 6.64 -2.17
N VAL A 147 3.18 5.85 -2.18
CA VAL A 147 2.96 4.71 -1.28
C VAL A 147 2.93 3.45 -2.13
N ILE A 148 3.92 2.60 -1.95
CA ILE A 148 4.15 1.39 -2.74
C ILE A 148 3.69 0.20 -1.90
N LEU A 149 2.62 -0.45 -2.34
CA LEU A 149 2.14 -1.68 -1.71
C LEU A 149 2.98 -2.88 -2.17
N SER A 150 3.19 -2.99 -3.48
CA SER A 150 3.96 -4.08 -4.09
C SER A 150 4.68 -3.56 -5.34
N PRO A 151 5.61 -4.35 -5.93
CA PRO A 151 6.24 -3.97 -7.19
C PRO A 151 5.27 -3.70 -8.35
N ALA A 152 4.03 -4.19 -8.26
CA ALA A 152 2.99 -4.04 -9.28
C ALA A 152 1.88 -3.05 -8.87
N THR A 153 1.93 -2.44 -7.68
CA THR A 153 0.85 -1.56 -7.21
C THR A 153 1.39 -0.47 -6.29
N ALA A 154 1.14 0.78 -6.66
CA ALA A 154 1.40 1.95 -5.84
C ALA A 154 0.29 3.00 -5.99
N ALA A 155 0.30 3.98 -5.09
CA ALA A 155 -0.59 5.12 -5.13
C ALA A 155 0.16 6.38 -4.72
N THR A 156 -0.30 7.55 -5.14
CA THR A 156 0.25 8.82 -4.68
C THR A 156 -0.09 9.01 -3.20
N ALA A 157 0.84 9.57 -2.43
CA ALA A 157 0.63 9.80 -1.00
C ALA A 157 -0.53 10.78 -0.74
N SER A 158 -0.76 11.71 -1.67
CA SER A 158 -1.90 12.62 -1.61
C SER A 158 -3.23 11.85 -1.66
N LEU A 159 -3.38 10.91 -2.60
CA LEU A 159 -4.58 10.08 -2.74
C LEU A 159 -4.80 9.21 -1.51
N VAL A 160 -3.74 8.54 -1.03
CA VAL A 160 -3.84 7.69 0.16
C VAL A 160 -4.30 8.48 1.38
N ARG A 161 -3.80 9.71 1.56
CA ARG A 161 -4.27 10.60 2.64
C ARG A 161 -5.72 10.99 2.47
N HIS A 162 -6.16 11.31 1.26
CA HIS A 162 -7.55 11.63 1.00
C HIS A 162 -8.46 10.47 1.40
N PHE A 163 -8.12 9.23 1.01
CA PHE A 163 -8.85 8.05 1.47
C PHE A 163 -8.83 7.90 3.00
N CYS A 164 -7.69 8.13 3.66
CA CYS A 164 -7.63 8.08 5.12
C CYS A 164 -8.50 9.15 5.79
N GLN A 165 -8.54 10.36 5.22
CA GLN A 165 -9.40 11.44 5.70
C GLN A 165 -10.88 11.10 5.52
N ASP A 166 -11.27 10.61 4.34
CA ASP A 166 -12.66 10.23 4.05
C ASP A 166 -13.13 9.09 4.95
N VAL A 167 -12.28 8.07 5.20
CA VAL A 167 -12.57 7.02 6.20
C VAL A 167 -12.77 7.63 7.59
N SER A 168 -11.89 8.55 7.99
CA SER A 168 -11.87 9.08 9.36
C SER A 168 -13.02 10.04 9.64
N VAL A 169 -13.48 10.79 8.64
CA VAL A 169 -14.51 11.84 8.80
C VAL A 169 -15.88 11.34 8.36
N GLU A 170 -15.96 10.59 7.26
CA GLU A 170 -17.23 10.29 6.59
C GLU A 170 -17.62 8.81 6.63
N GLY A 171 -16.65 7.93 6.91
CA GLY A 171 -16.89 6.50 7.08
C GLY A 171 -17.13 5.71 5.78
N ASP A 172 -16.99 6.34 4.60
CA ASP A 172 -16.97 5.66 3.30
C ASP A 172 -16.04 6.38 2.29
N PRO A 173 -14.84 5.83 2.00
CA PRO A 173 -13.85 6.44 1.11
C PRO A 173 -14.07 6.17 -0.39
N PHE A 174 -14.92 5.21 -0.77
CA PHE A 174 -14.96 4.72 -2.15
C PHE A 174 -15.97 5.45 -3.05
N THR A 175 -17.02 6.01 -2.46
CA THR A 175 -18.14 6.63 -3.21
C THR A 175 -17.83 8.02 -3.79
N LYS A 176 -16.71 8.65 -3.39
CA LYS A 176 -16.35 10.02 -3.83
C LYS A 176 -15.19 10.09 -4.81
N VAL A 177 -14.22 9.18 -4.71
CA VAL A 177 -12.95 9.29 -5.46
C VAL A 177 -13.06 8.81 -6.91
N PHE A 178 -13.97 7.89 -7.21
CA PHE A 178 -14.19 7.36 -8.57
C PHE A 178 -15.58 7.72 -9.08
N ARG A 179 -15.89 9.02 -9.19
CA ARG A 179 -17.07 9.44 -9.95
C ARG A 179 -16.69 9.52 -11.44
N SER A 180 -17.12 8.50 -12.18
CA SER A 180 -17.16 8.46 -13.65
C SER A 180 -18.09 9.50 -14.22
#